data_AF-A0A1V5ZQY2-F1
#
_entry.id   AF-A0A1V5ZQY2-F1
#
_cell.length_a   1.000
_cell.length_b   1.000
_cell.length_c   1.000
_cell.angle_alpha   90.00
_cell.angle_beta   90.00
_cell.angle_gamma   90.00
#
_symmetry.space_group_name_H-M   'P 1'
#
loop_
_entity.id
_entity.type
_entity.pdbx_description
1 polymer ?
#
loop_
_entity_poly.entity_id
_entity_poly.type
_entity_poly.pdbx_seq_one_letter_code
_entity_poly.pdbx_strand_id
1 'polypeptide(L)'
;MDKYIIERMFGEKKKADMSSWEATVNKLLNPQREITIALVGKYTQLDDSYLSVLESLKHAGAFYDTKIKIERVDSENYESDFWSDSFRNLINQKNILAVVIPC
;
A
#
# COMPACT_ATOMS: atom_id res chain seq x y z
N MET A 1 -16.03 -22.73 2.50
CA MET A 1 -17.03 -22.28 1.51
C MET A 1 -16.73 -22.90 0.13
N ASP A 2 -15.51 -22.74 -0.37
CA ASP A 2 -15.09 -23.17 -1.72
C ASP A 2 -15.33 -24.65 -2.03
N LYS A 3 -15.02 -25.56 -1.09
CA LYS A 3 -15.22 -27.01 -1.25
C LYS A 3 -16.69 -27.37 -1.56
N TYR A 4 -17.64 -26.67 -0.93
CA TYR A 4 -19.08 -26.90 -1.10
C TYR A 4 -19.56 -26.44 -2.49
N ILE A 5 -19.02 -25.31 -2.98
CA ILE A 5 -19.37 -24.77 -4.31
C ILE A 5 -18.80 -25.66 -5.42
N ILE A 6 -17.53 -26.07 -5.32
CA ILE A 6 -16.87 -26.92 -6.33
C ILE A 6 -17.59 -28.26 -6.47
N GLU A 7 -17.97 -28.88 -5.35
CA GLU A 7 -18.66 -30.17 -5.33
C GLU A 7 -20.05 -30.09 -5.98
N ARG A 8 -20.74 -28.96 -5.84
CA ARG A 8 -22.10 -28.79 -6.37
C ARG A 8 -22.15 -28.29 -7.80
N MET A 9 -21.13 -27.56 -8.27
CA MET A 9 -21.12 -26.94 -9.60
C MET A 9 -20.22 -27.67 -10.62
N PHE A 10 -19.13 -28.32 -10.18
CA PHE A 10 -18.09 -28.79 -11.11
C PHE A 10 -17.71 -30.26 -10.96
N GLY A 11 -18.15 -30.95 -9.90
CA GLY A 11 -18.00 -32.41 -9.73
C GLY A 11 -16.57 -32.92 -9.48
N GLU A 12 -15.55 -32.29 -10.07
CA GLU A 12 -14.14 -32.65 -9.90
C GLU A 12 -13.41 -31.81 -8.84
N LYS A 13 -12.62 -32.49 -8.02
CA LYS A 13 -11.74 -31.89 -7.00
C LYS A 13 -10.31 -31.78 -7.53
N LYS A 14 -10.00 -30.73 -8.29
CA LYS A 14 -8.60 -30.29 -8.44
C LYS A 14 -8.25 -29.38 -7.27
N LYS A 15 -7.17 -29.72 -6.53
CA LYS A 15 -6.61 -28.80 -5.53
C LYS A 15 -5.99 -27.61 -6.25
N ALA A 16 -6.34 -26.40 -5.81
CA ALA A 16 -5.70 -25.19 -6.29
C ALA A 16 -4.24 -25.15 -5.80
N ASP A 17 -3.31 -24.83 -6.70
CA ASP A 17 -1.94 -24.51 -6.31
C ASP A 17 -1.91 -23.09 -5.73
N MET A 18 -1.56 -22.98 -4.45
CA MET A 18 -1.50 -21.72 -3.70
C MET A 18 -0.07 -21.24 -3.47
N SER A 19 0.93 -21.93 -4.02
CA SER A 19 2.36 -21.64 -3.76
C SER A 19 2.73 -20.17 -4.04
N SER A 20 2.27 -19.62 -5.17
CA SER A 20 2.50 -18.21 -5.50
C SER A 20 1.82 -17.24 -4.53
N TRP A 21 0.62 -17.57 -4.07
CA TRP A 21 -0.12 -16.72 -3.13
C TRP A 21 0.52 -16.74 -1.75
N GLU A 22 0.89 -17.92 -1.26
CA GLU A 22 1.61 -18.10 0.01
C GLU A 22 2.94 -17.34 0.02
N ALA A 23 3.69 -17.36 -1.08
CA ALA A 23 4.92 -16.60 -1.20
C ALA A 23 4.68 -15.07 -1.09
N THR A 24 3.66 -14.54 -1.75
CA THR A 24 3.29 -13.12 -1.66
C THR A 24 2.84 -12.74 -0.25
N VAL A 25 2.00 -13.56 0.38
CA VAL A 25 1.54 -13.35 1.76
C VAL A 25 2.71 -13.37 2.73
N ASN A 26 3.68 -14.28 2.55
CA ASN A 26 4.87 -14.31 3.39
C ASN A 26 5.68 -13.01 3.29
N LYS A 27 5.92 -12.50 2.08
CA LYS A 27 6.61 -11.20 1.88
C LYS A 27 5.83 -10.02 2.46
N LEU A 28 4.50 -10.09 2.43
CA LEU A 28 3.65 -9.04 3.00
C LEU A 28 3.72 -9.03 4.54
N LEU A 29 3.74 -10.22 5.17
CA LEU A 29 3.77 -10.36 6.62
C LEU A 29 5.18 -10.24 7.22
N ASN A 30 6.21 -10.70 6.49
CA ASN A 30 7.60 -10.76 6.94
C ASN A 30 8.57 -10.06 5.96
N PRO A 31 8.39 -8.76 5.68
CA PRO A 31 9.22 -8.04 4.73
C PRO A 31 10.66 -7.83 5.24
N GLN A 32 11.64 -7.93 4.35
CA GLN A 32 13.07 -7.75 4.69
C GLN A 32 13.50 -6.28 4.84
N ARG A 33 12.75 -5.35 4.23
CA ARG A 33 13.07 -3.93 4.20
C ARG A 33 11.84 -3.10 4.57
N GLU A 34 12.07 -1.86 4.95
CA GLU A 34 11.00 -0.89 5.20
C GLU A 34 11.37 0.46 4.58
N ILE A 35 10.42 1.10 3.91
CA ILE A 35 10.55 2.45 3.35
C ILE A 35 9.34 3.29 3.73
N THR A 36 9.52 4.61 3.74
CA THR A 36 8.44 5.58 3.99
C THR A 36 8.11 6.33 2.71
N ILE A 37 6.83 6.37 2.36
CA ILE A 37 6.30 7.14 1.22
C ILE A 37 5.26 8.12 1.75
N ALA A 38 5.32 9.37 1.32
CA ALA A 38 4.27 10.35 1.61
C ALA A 38 3.15 10.26 0.57
N LEU A 39 1.90 10.18 1.03
CA LEU A 39 0.71 10.36 0.19
C LEU A 39 0.12 11.73 0.48
N VAL A 40 0.21 12.62 -0.49
CA VAL A 40 -0.25 14.01 -0.39
C VAL A 40 -1.59 14.13 -1.09
N GLY A 41 -2.63 14.56 -0.37
CA GLY A 41 -3.95 14.73 -0.97
C GLY A 41 -4.89 15.57 -0.12
N LYS A 42 -6.01 15.99 -0.71
CA LYS A 42 -7.01 16.84 -0.07
C LYS A 42 -7.88 16.09 0.94
N TYR A 43 -8.13 14.80 0.70
CA TYR A 43 -9.04 13.98 1.49
C TYR A 43 -8.30 12.93 2.32
N THR A 44 -7.18 13.29 2.94
CA THR A 44 -6.36 12.32 3.68
C THR A 44 -7.03 11.79 4.94
N GLN A 45 -8.04 12.49 5.48
CA GLN A 45 -8.80 12.08 6.66
C GLN A 45 -9.90 11.05 6.34
N LEU A 46 -10.25 10.89 5.07
CA LEU A 46 -11.17 9.86 4.60
C LEU A 46 -10.34 8.64 4.20
N ASP A 47 -10.51 7.54 4.92
CA ASP A 47 -9.71 6.32 4.67
C ASP A 47 -9.95 5.76 3.27
N ASP A 48 -11.18 5.85 2.77
CA ASP A 48 -11.60 5.26 1.51
C ASP A 48 -11.17 6.05 0.26
N SER A 49 -10.87 7.34 0.39
CA SER A 49 -10.57 8.22 -0.76
C SER A 49 -9.35 7.78 -1.58
N TYR A 50 -8.42 7.06 -0.95
CA TYR A 50 -7.19 6.59 -1.59
C TYR A 50 -6.97 5.08 -1.45
N LEU A 51 -8.00 4.32 -1.06
CA LEU A 51 -7.87 2.89 -0.77
C LEU A 51 -7.16 2.11 -1.89
N SER A 52 -7.59 2.29 -3.14
CA SER A 52 -6.99 1.62 -4.29
C SER A 52 -5.50 1.96 -4.49
N VAL A 53 -5.09 3.21 -4.20
CA VAL A 53 -3.69 3.64 -4.27
C VAL A 53 -2.88 3.00 -3.14
N LEU A 54 -3.42 3.00 -1.92
CA LEU A 54 -2.78 2.40 -0.75
C LEU A 54 -2.57 0.89 -0.95
N GLU A 55 -3.59 0.17 -1.45
CA GLU A 55 -3.50 -1.26 -1.73
C GLU A 55 -2.51 -1.56 -2.87
N SER A 56 -2.47 -0.72 -3.90
CA SER A 56 -1.48 -0.85 -4.98
C SER A 56 -0.05 -0.70 -4.46
N LEU A 57 0.19 0.26 -3.55
CA LEU A 57 1.48 0.43 -2.89
C LEU A 57 1.84 -0.77 -2.01
N LYS A 58 0.90 -1.25 -1.18
CA LYS A 58 1.12 -2.47 -0.36
C LYS A 58 1.50 -3.66 -1.22
N HIS A 59 0.82 -3.87 -2.35
CA HIS A 59 1.12 -4.96 -3.27
C HIS A 59 2.49 -4.81 -3.94
N ALA A 60 2.86 -3.58 -4.34
CA ALA A 60 4.20 -3.29 -4.83
C ALA A 60 5.26 -3.59 -3.76
N GLY A 61 5.00 -3.21 -2.50
CA GLY A 61 5.86 -3.54 -1.37
C GLY A 61 6.08 -5.05 -1.21
N ALA A 62 4.99 -5.83 -1.23
CA ALA A 62 5.08 -7.29 -1.15
C ALA A 62 5.88 -7.89 -2.32
N PHE A 63 5.73 -7.37 -3.54
CA PHE A 63 6.52 -7.81 -4.69
C PHE A 63 8.03 -7.62 -4.46
N TYR A 64 8.42 -6.46 -3.94
CA TYR A 64 9.81 -6.10 -3.63
C TYR A 64 10.29 -6.55 -2.24
N ASP A 65 9.53 -7.36 -1.52
CA ASP A 65 9.89 -7.81 -0.16
C ASP A 65 10.23 -6.63 0.77
N THR A 66 9.39 -5.59 0.70
CA THR A 66 9.58 -4.30 1.35
C THR A 66 8.27 -3.80 1.93
N LYS A 67 8.26 -3.46 3.21
CA LYS A 67 7.15 -2.80 3.86
C LYS A 67 7.10 -1.33 3.46
N ILE A 68 5.96 -0.89 2.95
CA ILE A 68 5.72 0.52 2.67
C ILE A 68 4.95 1.13 3.83
N LYS A 69 5.60 2.04 4.57
CA LYS A 69 4.95 2.94 5.51
C LYS A 69 4.42 4.14 4.75
N ILE A 70 3.15 4.47 4.99
CA ILE A 70 2.47 5.56 4.28
C ILE A 70 2.23 6.71 5.24
N GLU A 71 2.85 7.84 4.96
CA GLU A 71 2.66 9.08 5.68
C GLU A 71 1.62 9.92 4.94
N ARG A 72 0.42 10.05 5.52
CA ARG A 72 -0.66 10.85 4.93
C ARG A 72 -0.37 12.32 5.20
N VAL A 73 -0.35 13.13 4.15
CA VAL A 73 -0.07 14.57 4.21
C VAL A 73 -1.23 15.31 3.59
N ASP A 74 -1.88 16.15 4.40
CA ASP A 74 -2.95 17.01 3.90
C ASP A 74 -2.34 18.08 2.97
N SER A 75 -2.82 18.12 1.73
CA SER A 75 -2.34 19.08 0.73
C SER A 75 -2.67 20.53 1.10
N GLU A 76 -3.75 20.77 1.84
CA GLU A 76 -4.19 22.13 2.21
C GLU A 76 -3.16 22.84 3.10
N ASN A 77 -2.38 22.08 3.87
CA ASN A 77 -1.32 22.62 4.73
C ASN A 77 -0.15 23.24 3.93
N TYR A 78 -0.06 23.00 2.62
CA TYR A 78 1.07 23.38 1.78
C TYR A 78 0.66 24.04 0.46
N GLU A 79 -0.59 24.52 0.34
CA GLU A 79 -1.11 25.12 -0.91
C GLU A 79 -0.34 26.36 -1.37
N SER A 80 0.16 27.18 -0.45
CA SER A 80 0.84 28.43 -0.77
C SER A 80 2.30 28.25 -1.20
N ASP A 81 2.99 27.27 -0.62
CA ASP A 81 4.36 26.90 -0.99
C ASP A 81 4.63 25.43 -0.64
N PHE A 82 4.44 24.57 -1.63
CA PHE A 82 4.59 23.12 -1.48
C PHE A 82 6.02 22.71 -1.12
N TRP A 83 7.02 23.49 -1.56
CA TRP A 83 8.44 23.22 -1.30
C TRP A 83 9.02 24.08 -0.18
N SER A 84 8.16 24.52 0.73
CA SER A 84 8.52 25.24 1.95
C SER A 84 9.43 24.41 2.86
N ASP A 85 10.14 25.12 3.74
CA ASP A 85 11.05 24.48 4.71
C ASP A 85 10.31 23.53 5.66
N SER A 86 9.02 23.76 5.92
CA SER A 86 8.19 22.84 6.71
C SER A 86 8.03 21.48 6.01
N PHE A 87 7.78 21.44 4.71
CA PHE A 87 7.66 20.19 3.96
C PHE A 87 9.00 19.46 3.86
N ARG A 88 10.11 20.20 3.65
CA ARG A 88 11.47 19.62 3.69
C ARG A 88 11.81 19.02 5.04
N ASN A 89 11.45 19.72 6.12
CA ASN A 89 11.64 19.22 7.48
C ASN A 89 10.83 17.94 7.72
N LEU A 90 9.60 17.87 7.22
CA LEU A 90 8.79 16.65 7.28
C LEU A 90 9.46 15.48 6.55
N ILE A 91 9.95 15.71 5.31
CA ILE A 91 10.65 14.69 4.50
C ILE A 91 11.84 14.13 5.28
N ASN A 92 12.67 15.01 5.82
CA ASN A 92 13.89 14.61 6.54
C ASN A 92 13.56 13.91 7.86
N GLN A 93 12.61 14.44 8.64
CA GLN A 93 12.25 13.89 9.95
C GLN A 93 11.65 12.48 9.84
N LYS A 94 10.82 12.24 8.83
CA LYS A 94 10.14 10.96 8.62
C LYS A 94 10.88 10.01 7.68
N ASN A 95 12.06 10.41 7.19
CA ASN A 95 12.86 9.67 6.22
C ASN A 95 12.01 9.25 4.99
N ILE A 96 11.26 10.20 4.45
CA ILE A 96 10.39 9.98 3.29
C ILE A 96 11.25 9.84 2.04
N LEU A 97 11.13 8.70 1.37
CA LEU A 97 11.92 8.37 0.17
C LEU A 97 11.23 8.80 -1.13
N ALA A 98 9.89 8.87 -1.12
CA ALA A 98 9.10 9.23 -2.28
C ALA A 98 7.79 9.93 -1.87
N VAL A 99 7.24 10.71 -2.79
CA VAL A 99 5.97 11.41 -2.63
C VAL A 99 5.02 10.96 -3.73
N VAL A 100 3.80 10.59 -3.37
CA VAL A 100 2.70 10.22 -4.27
C VAL A 100 1.61 11.27 -4.13
N ILE A 101 1.23 11.87 -5.26
CA ILE A 101 0.12 12.82 -5.35
C ILE A 101 -0.95 12.16 -6.23
N PRO A 102 -2.01 11.60 -5.64
CA PRO A 102 -3.14 11.07 -6.40
C PRO A 102 -3.85 12.21 -7.13
N CYS A 103 -4.17 12.01 -8.40
CA CYS A 103 -4.90 12.96 -9.24
C CYS A 103 -6.33 13.21 -8.73
#